data_AF-A0A7C9DJL4-F1
#
_entry.id   AF-A0A7C9DJL4-F1
#
_cell.length_a   1.000
_cell.length_b   1.000
_cell.length_c   1.000
_cell.angle_alpha   90.00
_cell.angle_beta   90.00
_cell.angle_gamma   90.00
#
_symmetry.space_group_name_H-M   'P 1'
#
loop_
_entity.id
_entity.type
_entity.pdbx_description
1 polymer ?
#
loop_
_entity_poly.entity_id
_entity_poly.type
_entity_poly.pdbx_seq_one_letter_code
_entity_poly.pdbx_strand_id
1 'polypeptide(L)'
;VLATLPISFLWLHVDKILARFGQPEDMIDMAKSYLIYLLPELLVISFFFPLKAYLSAQGITIPIMMSSTIAVALHIPINIFLSKARGIQGVAMALWASDLIVTALLAIYVVVMEVRKGGTWKEG
;
A
#
# COMPACT_ATOMS: atom_id res chain seq x y z
N VAL A 1 -9.90 5.86 -3.76
CA VAL A 1 -11.06 5.26 -3.05
C VAL A 1 -12.15 4.80 -4.01
N LEU A 2 -12.62 5.61 -4.97
CA LEU A 2 -13.66 5.18 -5.91
C LEU A 2 -13.27 3.94 -6.72
N ALA A 3 -12.04 3.87 -7.21
CA ALA A 3 -11.53 2.70 -7.95
C ALA A 3 -11.30 1.46 -7.07
N THR A 4 -11.11 1.61 -5.76
CA THR A 4 -10.79 0.49 -4.85
C THR A 4 -12.04 -0.31 -4.47
N LEU A 5 -13.22 0.30 -4.56
CA LEU A 5 -14.51 -0.35 -4.30
C LEU A 5 -14.83 -1.48 -5.30
N PRO A 6 -14.82 -1.26 -6.63
CA PRO A 6 -15.07 -2.34 -7.60
C PRO A 6 -13.97 -3.41 -7.57
N ILE A 7 -12.72 -3.03 -7.31
CA ILE A 7 -11.60 -3.98 -7.20
C ILE A 7 -11.79 -4.90 -5.98
N SER A 8 -12.13 -4.34 -4.82
CA SER A 8 -12.44 -5.11 -3.60
C SER A 8 -13.61 -6.06 -3.83
N PHE A 9 -14.68 -5.57 -4.47
CA PHE A 9 -15.84 -6.40 -4.82
C PHE A 9 -15.47 -7.57 -5.73
N LEU A 10 -14.58 -7.34 -6.70
CA LEU A 10 -14.09 -8.37 -7.61
C LEU A 10 -13.22 -9.41 -6.90
N TRP A 11 -12.36 -8.98 -5.97
CA TRP A 11 -11.52 -9.87 -5.16
C TRP A 11 -12.33 -10.75 -4.22
N LEU A 12 -13.46 -10.25 -3.68
CA LEU A 12 -14.38 -11.06 -2.86
C LEU A 12 -15.07 -12.18 -3.66
N HIS A 13 -15.20 -12.03 -4.98
CA HIS A 13 -15.82 -13.01 -5.89
C HIS A 13 -14.81 -13.75 -6.76
N VAL A 14 -13.51 -13.67 -6.42
CA VAL A 14 -12.44 -14.26 -7.23
C VAL A 14 -12.57 -15.77 -7.36
N ASP A 15 -13.15 -16.43 -6.36
CA ASP A 15 -13.43 -17.86 -6.35
C ASP A 15 -14.35 -18.27 -7.50
N LYS A 16 -15.48 -17.57 -7.67
CA LYS A 16 -16.42 -17.82 -8.76
C LYS A 16 -15.83 -17.52 -10.12
N ILE A 17 -14.96 -16.52 -10.20
CA ILE A 17 -14.29 -16.14 -11.44
C ILE A 17 -13.30 -17.25 -11.84
N LEU A 18 -12.38 -17.61 -10.95
CA LEU A 18 -11.36 -18.64 -11.22
C LEU A 18 -11.98 -20.02 -11.47
N ALA A 19 -13.04 -20.38 -10.74
CA ALA A 19 -13.80 -21.61 -10.98
C ALA A 19 -14.38 -21.65 -12.41
N ARG A 20 -14.86 -20.52 -12.94
CA ARG A 20 -15.36 -20.43 -14.32
C ARG A 20 -14.26 -20.59 -15.37
N PHE A 21 -13.02 -20.23 -15.03
CA PHE A 21 -11.84 -20.48 -15.87
C PHE A 21 -11.33 -21.92 -15.77
N GLY A 22 -11.95 -22.78 -14.96
CA GLY A 22 -11.54 -24.18 -14.79
C GLY A 22 -10.26 -24.35 -13.99
N GLN A 23 -9.93 -23.38 -13.12
CA GLN A 23 -8.80 -23.52 -12.20
C GLN A 23 -9.10 -24.59 -11.14
N PRO A 24 -8.07 -25.34 -10.69
CA PRO A 24 -8.23 -26.32 -9.64
C PRO A 24 -8.50 -25.65 -8.28
N GLU A 25 -9.24 -26.33 -7.42
CA GLU A 25 -9.79 -25.78 -6.17
C GLU A 25 -8.71 -25.32 -5.18
N ASP A 26 -7.57 -26.01 -5.15
CA ASP A 26 -6.40 -25.66 -4.33
C ASP A 26 -5.77 -24.31 -4.73
N MET A 27 -5.69 -24.03 -6.03
CA MET A 27 -5.25 -22.72 -6.52
C MET A 27 -6.27 -21.61 -6.22
N ILE A 28 -7.55 -21.93 -6.31
CA ILE A 28 -8.64 -20.98 -6.02
C ILE A 28 -8.59 -20.55 -4.56
N ASP A 29 -8.47 -21.50 -3.63
CA ASP A 29 -8.41 -21.21 -2.19
C ASP A 29 -7.16 -20.41 -1.81
N MET A 30 -6.03 -20.72 -2.44
CA MET A 30 -4.79 -19.97 -2.26
C MET A 30 -4.93 -18.52 -2.75
N ALA A 31 -5.47 -18.33 -3.96
CA ALA A 31 -5.68 -17.01 -4.55
C ALA A 31 -6.68 -16.17 -3.74
N LYS A 32 -7.79 -16.77 -3.31
CA LYS A 32 -8.79 -16.13 -2.46
C LYS A 32 -8.19 -15.68 -1.14
N SER A 33 -7.44 -16.56 -0.48
CA SER A 33 -6.75 -16.23 0.77
C SER A 33 -5.78 -15.07 0.55
N TYR A 34 -4.93 -15.14 -0.47
CA TYR A 34 -3.99 -14.06 -0.77
C TYR A 34 -4.69 -12.71 -0.98
N LEU A 35 -5.74 -12.68 -1.80
CA LEU A 35 -6.47 -11.45 -2.15
C LEU A 35 -7.23 -10.84 -0.98
N ILE A 36 -7.81 -11.65 -0.09
CA ILE A 36 -8.48 -11.13 1.12
C ILE A 36 -7.46 -10.42 2.03
N TYR A 37 -6.27 -10.99 2.21
CA TYR A 37 -5.21 -10.36 2.99
C TYR A 37 -4.59 -9.13 2.31
N LEU A 38 -4.79 -8.98 1.00
CA LEU A 38 -4.38 -7.83 0.21
C LEU A 38 -5.38 -6.68 0.22
N LEU A 39 -6.62 -6.88 0.70
CA LEU A 39 -7.63 -5.82 0.77
C LEU A 39 -7.16 -4.53 1.47
N PRO A 40 -6.39 -4.57 2.58
CA PRO A 40 -5.86 -3.36 3.19
C PRO A 40 -4.92 -2.56 2.27
N GLU A 41 -4.22 -3.23 1.35
CA GLU A 41 -3.34 -2.60 0.36
C GLU A 41 -4.11 -1.60 -0.49
N LEU A 42 -5.33 -1.96 -0.91
CA LEU A 42 -6.19 -1.07 -1.71
C LEU A 42 -6.47 0.25 -1.01
N LEU A 43 -6.67 0.24 0.31
CA LEU A 43 -6.85 1.46 1.07
C LEU A 43 -5.57 2.29 1.09
N VAL A 44 -4.42 1.65 1.36
CA VAL A 44 -3.12 2.32 1.43
C VAL A 44 -2.77 3.00 0.10
N ILE A 45 -2.86 2.28 -1.01
CA ILE A 45 -2.53 2.84 -2.33
C ILE A 45 -3.44 4.03 -2.69
N SER A 46 -4.68 4.03 -2.18
CA SER A 46 -5.62 5.12 -2.43
C SER A 46 -5.20 6.46 -1.82
N PHE A 47 -4.41 6.42 -0.74
CA PHE A 47 -3.78 7.60 -0.14
C PHE A 47 -2.39 7.86 -0.71
N PHE A 48 -1.63 6.79 -0.98
CA PHE A 48 -0.28 6.88 -1.53
C PHE A 48 -0.21 7.63 -2.86
N PHE A 49 -1.07 7.26 -3.83
CA PHE A 49 -1.01 7.85 -5.17
C PHE A 49 -1.26 9.37 -5.17
N PRO A 50 -2.31 9.91 -4.51
CA PRO A 50 -2.50 11.36 -4.39
C PRO A 50 -1.35 12.07 -3.68
N LEU A 51 -0.82 11.52 -2.59
CA LEU A 51 0.29 12.14 -1.85
C LEU A 51 1.55 12.25 -2.70
N LYS A 52 1.87 11.17 -3.43
CA LYS A 52 3.00 11.14 -4.36
C LYS A 52 2.82 12.15 -5.48
N ALA A 53 1.62 12.22 -6.06
CA ALA A 53 1.29 13.19 -7.11
C ALA A 53 1.41 14.63 -6.61
N TYR A 54 0.90 14.93 -5.40
CA TYR A 54 0.98 16.25 -4.77
C TYR A 54 2.43 16.70 -4.56
N LEU A 55 3.26 15.86 -3.94
CA LEU A 55 4.68 16.18 -3.69
C LEU A 55 5.48 16.29 -5.00
N SER A 56 5.20 15.43 -5.98
CA SER A 56 5.83 15.50 -7.30
C SER A 56 5.44 16.78 -8.04
N ALA A 57 4.20 17.23 -7.94
CA ALA A 57 3.74 18.47 -8.56
C ALA A 57 4.39 19.71 -7.92
N GLN A 58 4.79 19.65 -6.64
CA GLN A 58 5.58 20.70 -5.98
C GLN A 58 7.09 20.62 -6.28
N GLY A 59 7.52 19.67 -7.11
CA GLY A 59 8.95 19.44 -7.40
C GLY A 59 9.74 18.84 -6.23
N ILE A 60 9.05 18.33 -5.20
CA ILE A 60 9.66 17.80 -3.97
C ILE A 60 9.86 16.28 -4.14
N THR A 61 10.97 15.89 -4.76
CA THR A 61 11.29 14.48 -5.07
C THR A 61 12.21 13.80 -4.06
N ILE A 62 13.03 14.56 -3.31
CA ILE A 62 13.96 14.03 -2.30
C ILE A 62 13.24 13.17 -1.22
N PRO A 63 12.13 13.62 -0.59
CA PRO A 63 11.44 12.84 0.43
C PRO A 63 10.77 11.59 -0.14
N ILE A 64 10.31 11.66 -1.40
CA ILE A 64 9.74 10.52 -2.11
C ILE A 64 10.82 9.45 -2.34
N MET A 65 12.02 9.85 -2.76
CA MET A 65 13.13 8.92 -2.95
C MET A 65 13.59 8.31 -1.62
N MET A 66 13.83 9.12 -0.58
CA MET A 66 14.26 8.61 0.73
C MET A 66 13.25 7.66 1.35
N SER A 67 11.96 8.01 1.34
CA SER A 67 10.90 7.15 1.85
C SER A 67 10.82 5.83 1.08
N SER A 68 10.98 5.86 -0.25
CA SER A 68 11.02 4.65 -1.09
C SER A 68 12.24 3.76 -0.78
N THR A 69 13.42 4.36 -0.56
CA THR A 69 14.63 3.60 -0.19
C THR A 69 14.45 2.91 1.16
N ILE A 70 13.93 3.63 2.17
CA ILE A 70 13.63 3.06 3.48
C ILE A 70 12.58 1.95 3.36
N ALA A 71 11.57 2.16 2.53
CA ALA A 71 10.54 1.14 2.25
C ALA A 71 11.15 -0.16 1.76
N VAL A 72 11.98 -0.10 0.73
CA VAL A 72 12.58 -1.29 0.12
C VAL A 72 13.52 -1.99 1.10
N ALA A 73 14.30 -1.20 1.86
CA ALA A 73 15.19 -1.74 2.89
C ALA A 73 14.43 -2.47 4.00
N LEU A 74 13.25 -1.97 4.39
CA LEU A 74 12.37 -2.61 5.37
C LEU A 74 11.52 -3.73 4.77
N HIS A 75 11.18 -3.65 3.49
CA HIS A 75 10.33 -4.62 2.82
C HIS A 75 10.99 -6.01 2.78
N ILE A 76 12.28 -6.08 2.47
CA ILE A 76 13.02 -7.36 2.40
C ILE A 76 12.95 -8.14 3.73
N PRO A 77 13.35 -7.59 4.90
CA PRO A 77 13.29 -8.33 6.16
C PRO A 77 11.85 -8.60 6.61
N ILE A 78 10.92 -7.66 6.42
CA ILE A 78 9.50 -7.83 6.77
C ILE A 78 8.90 -8.97 5.94
N ASN A 79 9.16 -9.00 4.64
CA ASN A 79 8.66 -10.04 3.75
C ASN A 79 9.20 -11.42 4.13
N ILE A 80 10.51 -11.54 4.38
CA ILE A 80 11.11 -12.82 4.82
C ILE A 80 10.50 -13.28 6.15
N PHE A 81 10.34 -12.37 7.11
CA PHE A 81 9.80 -12.69 8.43
C PHE A 81 8.33 -13.13 8.36
N LEU A 82 7.47 -12.35 7.71
CA LEU A 82 6.04 -12.65 7.61
C LEU A 82 5.76 -13.85 6.71
N SER A 83 6.48 -13.98 5.58
CA SER A 83 6.36 -15.15 4.69
C SER A 83 6.71 -16.44 5.43
N LYS A 84 7.76 -16.44 6.23
CA LYS A 84 8.13 -17.62 7.04
C LYS A 84 7.09 -17.94 8.13
N ALA A 85 6.41 -16.93 8.68
CA ALA A 85 5.44 -17.11 9.76
C ALA A 85 4.02 -17.52 9.27
N ARG A 86 3.60 -17.01 8.10
CA ARG A 86 2.20 -17.12 7.62
C ARG A 86 2.09 -17.59 6.16
N GLY A 87 3.20 -18.01 5.54
CA GLY A 87 3.23 -18.43 4.15
C GLY A 87 2.78 -17.31 3.19
N ILE A 88 1.88 -17.63 2.27
CA ILE A 88 1.41 -16.70 1.24
C ILE A 88 0.63 -15.50 1.81
N GLN A 89 -0.06 -15.69 2.95
CA GLN A 89 -0.75 -14.60 3.65
C GLN A 89 0.27 -13.59 4.20
N GLY A 90 1.44 -14.09 4.64
CA GLY A 90 2.52 -13.25 5.12
C GLY A 90 3.10 -12.34 4.04
N VAL A 91 3.17 -12.84 2.80
CA VAL A 91 3.60 -12.04 1.63
C VAL A 91 2.63 -10.89 1.38
N ALA A 92 1.32 -11.18 1.38
CA ALA A 92 0.27 -10.17 1.25
C ALA A 92 0.38 -9.10 2.36
N MET A 93 0.64 -9.54 3.60
CA MET A 93 0.78 -8.64 4.74
C MET A 93 2.02 -7.76 4.66
N ALA A 94 3.14 -8.30 4.18
CA ALA A 94 4.37 -7.55 4.01
C ALA A 94 4.24 -6.43 2.96
N LEU A 95 3.49 -6.67 1.89
CA LEU A 95 3.18 -5.69 0.84
C LEU A 95 2.49 -4.46 1.42
N TRP A 96 1.26 -4.62 1.94
CA TRP A 96 0.51 -3.47 2.43
C TRP A 96 1.16 -2.80 3.64
N ALA A 97 1.87 -3.55 4.49
CA ALA A 97 2.58 -2.97 5.63
C ALA A 97 3.72 -2.05 5.17
N SER A 98 4.46 -2.46 4.14
CA SER A 98 5.55 -1.66 3.58
C SER A 98 5.01 -0.39 2.93
N ASP A 99 3.97 -0.50 2.12
CA ASP A 99 3.33 0.66 1.49
C ASP A 99 2.70 1.61 2.53
N LEU A 100 2.19 1.07 3.63
CA LEU A 100 1.63 1.85 4.72
C LEU A 100 2.72 2.68 5.41
N ILE A 101 3.90 2.10 5.63
CA ILE A 101 5.06 2.84 6.18
C ILE A 101 5.44 4.00 5.28
N VAL A 102 5.54 3.79 3.96
CA VAL A 102 5.86 4.88 3.01
C VAL A 102 4.80 5.96 3.03
N THR A 103 3.54 5.57 2.98
CA THR A 103 2.40 6.49 2.98
C THR A 103 2.39 7.32 4.27
N ALA A 104 2.64 6.70 5.42
CA ALA A 104 2.74 7.38 6.71
C ALA A 104 3.92 8.38 6.74
N LEU A 105 5.10 7.99 6.25
CA LEU A 105 6.26 8.88 6.17
C LEU A 105 5.99 10.10 5.28
N LEU A 106 5.38 9.89 4.11
CA LEU A 106 5.00 10.97 3.21
C LEU A 106 3.92 11.88 3.84
N ALA A 107 2.94 11.31 4.53
CA ALA A 107 1.90 12.07 5.22
C ALA A 107 2.47 12.93 6.35
N ILE A 108 3.34 12.37 7.19
CA ILE A 108 4.06 13.10 8.25
C ILE A 108 4.87 14.23 7.62
N TYR A 109 5.59 13.95 6.53
CA TYR A 109 6.37 14.97 5.82
C TYR A 109 5.50 16.14 5.35
N VAL A 110 4.36 15.85 4.70
CA VAL A 110 3.42 16.89 4.25
C VAL A 110 2.89 17.72 5.42
N VAL A 111 2.48 17.07 6.52
CA VAL A 111 1.96 17.76 7.71
C VAL A 111 3.01 18.68 8.33
N VAL A 112 4.25 18.20 8.51
CA VAL A 112 5.35 19.01 9.06
C VAL A 112 5.68 20.20 8.14
N MET A 113 5.68 19.99 6.83
CA MET A 113 5.96 21.04 5.85
C MET A 113 4.87 22.13 5.87
N GLU A 114 3.60 21.73 5.97
CA GLU A 114 2.45 22.63 6.04
C GLU A 114 2.41 23.42 7.36
N VAL A 115 2.69 22.77 8.50
CA VAL A 115 2.81 23.45 9.80
C VAL A 115 3.93 24.49 9.77
N ARG A 116 5.08 24.15 9.18
CA ARG A 116 6.21 25.09 9.06
C ARG A 116 5.86 26.28 8.17
N LYS A 117 5.17 26.07 7.04
CA LYS A 117 4.68 27.16 6.17
C LYS A 117 3.62 28.01 6.86
N GLY A 118 2.68 27.40 7.58
CA GLY A 118 1.62 28.10 8.31
C GLY A 118 2.12 28.97 9.46
N GLY A 119 3.26 28.63 10.07
CA GLY A 119 3.97 29.49 11.01
C GLY A 119 4.54 30.75 10.35
N THR A 120 5.01 30.65 9.10
CA THR A 120 5.65 31.76 8.38
C THR A 120 4.65 32.86 7.97
N TRP A 121 3.36 32.56 7.86
CA TRP A 121 2.30 33.55 7.55
C TRP A 121 1.80 34.32 8.78
N LYS A 122 2.12 33.87 10.00
CA LYS A 122 1.69 34.54 11.24
C LYS A 122 2.68 35.59 11.76
N GLU A 123 3.83 35.73 11.10
CA GLU A 123 4.90 36.66 11.49
C GLU A 123 5.09 37.83 10.51
N GLY A 124 4.16 38.02 9.55
CA GLY A 124 4.19 39.11 8.56
C GLY A 124 3.16 40.20 8.82
#